data_AF-A0A519CLL3-F1
#
_entry.id   AF-A0A519CLL3-F1
#
_cell.length_a   1.000
_cell.length_b   1.000
_cell.length_c   1.000
_cell.angle_alpha   90.00
_cell.angle_beta   90.00
_cell.angle_gamma   90.00
#
_symmetry.space_group_name_H-M   'P 1'
#
loop_
_entity.id
_entity.type
_entity.pdbx_description
1 polymer ?
#
loop_
_entity_poly.entity_id
_entity_poly.type
_entity_poly.pdbx_seq_one_letter_code
_entity_poly.pdbx_strand_id
1 'polypeptide(L)'
;MDGFIDFDKAVEAEANLRLKHIENLSSASALIILSAATWLAWPALTAAMNGGSLLSGIGYSIILLAWGVLVQDLAVMDEKSRSKIGAASTIAYLPILVLAGSTLNENISHQIGAGLLVIVSYYLFKTSRNILRGDMDVMRFRAVMGFLGLVLASSLVKSETMYFQSIFIIIGLYLTSKDWFGHDEQRENRKKFDTRLNQIEQRMLELKSIGAAVDQAGSLVVTAREEGHRDPEWGMRLLDDAEEDIERSLSLAGDVEAIRADTLATIETAEEIAPIIKRPRKAFEMAEREVELGSLREGESLYRQAKKRATEVVEWWQKAEDAIREGAALIAKSPHAQNNLSELLTESKKKLNAEQPKKAFEYAKVIPDQISASGEASEIAEASLKEANRQLKSADGIVKSSLQERLDRAQKALDSGDHAQAKGLAEGVSREIVAEREAMEDVRRALRQKVHLITQWSGRDDASDWDTRLVEIEEQADQKQWTHAATLLDRMTRDLDSEGKASDEVSELLDFIKTEWNSLRNQCDTASIKPTDEERRSTEESIGLAIEAHKAGRADEALEALGLADGFMERLRRRV
;
A
#
# COMPACT_ATOMS: atom_id res chain seq x y z
N MET A 1 21.75 4.46 -3.85
CA MET A 1 23.02 3.72 -3.86
C MET A 1 23.26 3.30 -2.42
N ASP A 2 22.72 2.13 -2.09
CA ASP A 2 22.76 1.55 -0.76
C ASP A 2 24.18 1.07 -0.47
N GLY A 3 24.91 1.88 0.30
CA GLY A 3 26.15 1.46 0.93
C GLY A 3 25.78 0.56 2.10
N PHE A 4 25.67 -0.74 1.86
CA PHE A 4 25.81 -1.74 2.91
C PHE A 4 27.14 -1.44 3.62
N ILE A 5 27.06 -0.85 4.82
CA ILE A 5 28.20 -0.78 5.71
C ILE A 5 28.46 -2.23 6.10
N ASP A 6 29.53 -2.77 5.53
CA ASP A 6 30.04 -4.11 5.76
C ASP A 6 30.37 -4.22 7.26
N PHE A 7 29.38 -4.69 8.03
CA PHE A 7 29.37 -4.61 9.50
C PHE A 7 30.60 -5.34 10.07
N ASP A 8 31.02 -6.41 9.40
CA ASP A 8 32.22 -7.17 9.72
C ASP A 8 33.49 -6.32 9.56
N LYS A 9 33.60 -5.52 8.49
CA LYS A 9 34.74 -4.60 8.33
C LYS A 9 34.75 -3.48 9.35
N ALA A 10 33.58 -2.99 9.76
CA ALA A 10 33.48 -1.98 10.82
C ALA A 10 33.91 -2.54 12.18
N VAL A 11 33.49 -3.77 12.50
CA VAL A 11 33.89 -4.50 13.71
C VAL A 11 35.39 -4.81 13.70
N GLU A 12 35.95 -5.26 12.57
CA GLU A 12 37.39 -5.49 12.42
C GLU A 12 38.21 -4.19 12.57
N ALA A 13 37.75 -3.09 11.98
CA ALA A 13 38.41 -1.78 12.10
C ALA A 13 38.41 -1.27 13.54
N GLU A 14 37.30 -1.45 14.27
CA GLU A 14 37.22 -1.06 15.68
C GLU A 14 38.09 -1.96 16.58
N ALA A 15 38.13 -3.27 16.32
CA ALA A 15 39.01 -4.21 17.02
C ALA A 15 40.49 -3.84 16.83
N ASN A 16 40.90 -3.51 15.61
CA ASN A 16 42.26 -3.08 15.29
C ASN A 16 42.64 -1.75 15.95
N LEU A 17 41.70 -0.78 16.01
CA LEU A 17 41.92 0.48 16.73
C LEU A 17 42.12 0.26 18.24
N ARG A 18 41.34 -0.64 18.84
CA ARG A 18 41.48 -1.00 20.26
C ARG A 18 42.83 -1.66 20.55
N LEU A 19 43.27 -2.60 19.71
CA LEU A 19 44.59 -3.23 19.83
C LEU A 19 45.72 -2.19 19.76
N LYS A 20 45.64 -1.27 18.80
CA LYS A 20 46.63 -0.19 18.64
C LYS A 20 46.69 0.74 19.86
N HIS A 21 45.55 1.04 20.48
CA HIS A 21 45.53 1.82 21.73
C HIS A 21 46.18 1.06 22.90
N ILE A 22 45.95 -0.25 23.00
CA ILE A 22 46.56 -1.10 24.03
C ILE A 22 48.07 -1.20 23.83
N GLU A 23 48.54 -1.37 22.60
CA GLU A 23 49.97 -1.36 22.25
C GLU A 23 50.62 0.00 22.58
N ASN A 24 49.97 1.11 22.25
CA ASN A 24 50.47 2.45 22.58
C ASN A 24 50.57 2.66 24.10
N LEU A 25 49.58 2.20 24.86
CA LEU A 25 49.57 2.34 26.32
C LEU A 25 50.62 1.43 26.98
N SER A 26 50.82 0.23 26.44
CA SER A 26 51.89 -0.68 26.85
C SER A 26 53.27 -0.12 26.55
N SER A 27 53.49 0.43 25.35
CA SER A 27 54.77 1.04 25.01
C SER A 27 55.07 2.28 25.88
N ALA A 28 54.07 3.12 26.18
CA ALA A 28 54.20 4.23 27.11
C ALA A 28 54.52 3.78 28.54
N SER A 29 53.84 2.74 29.04
CA SER A 29 54.12 2.19 30.37
C SER A 29 55.52 1.55 30.46
N ALA A 30 55.98 0.87 29.41
CA ALA A 30 57.34 0.33 29.33
C ALA A 30 58.40 1.44 29.38
N LEU A 31 58.17 2.58 28.71
CA LEU A 31 59.06 3.75 28.77
C LEU A 31 59.11 4.38 30.16
N ILE A 32 57.97 4.44 30.86
CA ILE A 32 57.91 4.92 32.26
C ILE A 32 58.68 3.97 33.19
N ILE A 33 58.49 2.66 33.04
CA ILE A 33 59.21 1.62 33.80
C ILE A 33 60.71 1.72 33.55
N LEU A 34 61.15 1.87 32.30
CA LEU A 34 62.57 2.03 31.94
C LEU A 34 63.16 3.30 32.54
N SER A 35 62.43 4.42 32.50
CA SER A 35 62.84 5.68 33.12
C SER A 35 62.98 5.55 34.64
N ALA A 36 62.02 4.89 35.31
CA ALA A 36 62.05 4.63 36.73
C ALA A 36 63.19 3.65 37.12
N ALA A 37 63.43 2.61 36.32
CA ALA A 37 64.52 1.66 36.53
C ALA A 37 65.89 2.35 36.41
N THR A 38 66.02 3.25 35.44
CA THR A 38 67.23 4.06 35.23
C THR A 38 67.45 5.02 36.40
N TRP A 39 66.39 5.66 36.89
CA TRP A 39 66.45 6.52 38.07
C TRP A 39 66.90 5.75 39.32
N LEU A 40 66.33 4.56 39.55
CA LEU A 40 66.72 3.68 40.66
C LEU A 40 68.15 3.14 40.52
N ALA A 41 68.62 2.93 39.29
CA ALA A 41 69.98 2.46 39.03
C ALA A 41 71.01 3.58 39.18
N TRP A 42 70.59 4.85 39.12
CA TRP A 42 71.49 6.01 39.05
C TRP A 42 72.48 6.12 40.23
N PRO A 43 72.08 5.91 41.50
CA PRO A 43 73.04 5.94 42.62
C PRO A 43 74.06 4.79 42.54
N ALA A 44 73.64 3.62 42.05
CA ALA A 44 74.52 2.46 41.90
C ALA A 44 75.49 2.63 40.70
N LEU A 45 75.01 3.22 39.61
CA LEU A 45 75.81 3.56 38.44
C LEU A 45 76.86 4.62 38.78
N THR A 46 76.49 5.68 39.52
CA THR A 46 77.44 6.71 39.97
C THR A 46 78.46 6.16 40.97
N ALA A 47 78.06 5.26 41.88
CA ALA A 47 78.98 4.57 42.78
C ALA A 47 79.99 3.69 42.02
N ALA A 48 79.54 2.96 40.99
CA ALA A 48 80.42 2.11 40.17
C ALA A 48 81.36 2.92 39.26
N MET A 49 80.90 4.04 38.71
CA MET A 49 81.74 4.97 37.95
C MET A 49 82.87 5.57 38.80
N ASN A 50 82.68 5.63 40.13
CA ASN A 50 83.67 6.09 41.10
C ASN A 50 84.45 4.93 41.77
N GLY A 51 84.41 3.72 41.20
CA GLY A 51 85.20 2.56 41.65
C GLY A 51 84.56 1.67 42.73
N GLY A 52 83.28 1.88 43.06
CA GLY A 52 82.53 1.06 44.01
C GLY A 52 81.90 -0.21 43.44
N SER A 53 81.35 -1.06 44.31
CA SER A 53 80.64 -2.28 43.92
C SER A 53 79.29 -1.94 43.27
N LEU A 54 79.12 -2.37 42.02
CA LEU A 54 77.87 -2.24 41.25
C LEU A 54 76.72 -3.09 41.85
N LEU A 55 77.05 -4.20 42.51
CA LEU A 55 76.10 -5.27 42.80
C LEU A 55 75.12 -4.93 43.93
N SER A 56 75.49 -4.05 44.87
CA SER A 56 74.68 -3.74 46.05
C SER A 56 73.51 -2.78 45.79
N GLY A 57 73.41 -2.20 44.59
CA GLY A 57 72.39 -1.17 44.28
C GLY A 57 71.54 -1.41 43.03
N ILE A 58 71.90 -2.36 42.15
CA ILE A 58 71.20 -2.57 40.87
C ILE A 58 70.05 -3.59 40.94
N GLY A 59 69.93 -4.36 42.03
CA GLY A 59 68.94 -5.44 42.16
C GLY A 59 67.50 -4.99 41.88
N TYR A 60 67.07 -3.87 42.46
CA TYR A 60 65.71 -3.35 42.25
C TYR A 60 65.48 -2.89 40.80
N SER A 61 66.48 -2.32 40.14
CA SER A 61 66.39 -1.89 38.75
C SER A 61 66.31 -3.05 37.77
N ILE A 62 67.04 -4.15 38.01
CA ILE A 62 66.95 -5.38 37.20
C ILE A 62 65.55 -5.98 37.32
N ILE A 63 64.99 -6.05 38.52
CA ILE A 63 63.62 -6.55 38.75
C ILE A 63 62.61 -5.68 37.99
N LEU A 64 62.75 -4.35 38.03
CA LEU A 64 61.88 -3.42 37.31
C LEU A 64 61.98 -3.59 35.78
N LEU A 65 63.18 -3.80 35.24
CA LEU A 65 63.39 -4.07 33.82
C LEU A 65 62.79 -5.42 33.40
N ALA A 66 62.93 -6.46 34.22
CA ALA A 66 62.29 -7.76 34.00
C ALA A 66 60.76 -7.63 33.99
N TRP A 67 60.19 -6.80 34.88
CA TRP A 67 58.77 -6.46 34.86
C TRP A 67 58.36 -5.67 33.60
N GLY A 68 59.20 -4.77 33.10
CA GLY A 68 58.95 -4.03 31.85
C GLY A 68 58.74 -4.94 30.64
N VAL A 69 59.51 -6.03 30.55
CA VAL A 69 59.33 -7.05 29.49
C VAL A 69 58.00 -7.79 29.63
N LEU A 70 57.59 -8.13 30.86
CA LEU A 70 56.31 -8.80 31.12
C LEU A 70 55.09 -7.89 30.85
N VAL A 71 55.22 -6.58 31.04
CA VAL A 71 54.16 -5.59 30.74
C VAL A 71 53.93 -5.43 29.23
N GLN A 72 54.98 -5.59 28.42
CA GLN A 72 54.84 -5.62 26.97
C GLN A 72 54.10 -6.88 26.50
N ASP A 73 54.42 -8.03 27.10
CA ASP A 73 53.74 -9.30 26.80
C ASP A 73 52.23 -9.26 27.19
N LEU A 74 51.84 -8.45 28.18
CA LEU A 74 50.46 -8.26 28.63
C LEU A 74 49.56 -7.56 27.59
N ALA A 75 50.12 -6.77 26.67
CA ALA A 75 49.33 -6.01 25.69
C ALA A 75 48.86 -6.86 24.50
N VAL A 76 49.67 -7.82 24.06
CA VAL A 76 49.43 -8.54 22.79
C VAL A 76 48.74 -9.89 23.01
N MET A 77 48.73 -10.43 24.24
CA MET A 77 48.04 -11.69 24.66
C MET A 77 48.00 -12.83 23.61
N ASP A 78 49.07 -13.01 22.84
CA ASP A 78 49.29 -14.15 21.95
C ASP A 78 49.53 -15.45 22.76
N GLU A 79 49.44 -16.62 22.13
CA GLU A 79 49.55 -17.93 22.82
C GLU A 79 50.84 -18.04 23.66
N LYS A 80 51.96 -17.55 23.11
CA LYS A 80 53.26 -17.52 23.80
C LYS A 80 53.30 -16.53 24.95
N SER A 81 52.70 -15.35 24.82
CA SER A 81 52.72 -14.34 25.89
C SER A 81 51.79 -14.74 27.04
N ARG A 82 50.64 -15.35 26.74
CA ARG A 82 49.73 -15.96 27.74
C ARG A 82 50.45 -17.02 28.58
N SER A 83 51.23 -17.91 27.96
CA SER A 83 52.02 -18.91 28.68
C SER A 83 53.08 -18.27 29.60
N LYS A 84 53.79 -17.23 29.14
CA LYS A 84 54.81 -16.53 29.94
C LYS A 84 54.22 -15.78 31.13
N ILE A 85 53.14 -15.03 30.93
CA ILE A 85 52.46 -14.28 31.99
C ILE A 85 51.81 -15.24 32.99
N GLY A 86 51.20 -16.31 32.49
CA GLY A 86 50.68 -17.40 33.31
C GLY A 86 51.76 -18.03 34.17
N ALA A 87 52.92 -18.36 33.59
CA ALA A 87 54.06 -18.92 34.34
C ALA A 87 54.61 -17.92 35.38
N ALA A 88 54.88 -16.68 34.98
CA ALA A 88 55.42 -15.65 35.87
C ALA A 88 54.49 -15.36 37.05
N SER A 89 53.18 -15.25 36.81
CA SER A 89 52.19 -15.04 37.88
C SER A 89 52.07 -16.26 38.81
N THR A 90 52.17 -17.48 38.26
CA THR A 90 52.17 -18.72 39.05
C THR A 90 53.43 -18.86 39.91
N ILE A 91 54.59 -18.42 39.41
CA ILE A 91 55.84 -18.44 40.17
C ILE A 91 55.83 -17.37 41.25
N ALA A 92 55.34 -16.15 40.95
CA ALA A 92 55.52 -14.98 41.80
C ALA A 92 54.50 -14.84 42.95
N TYR A 93 53.27 -15.38 42.82
CA TYR A 93 52.22 -15.13 43.82
C TYR A 93 52.63 -15.60 45.23
N LEU A 94 53.21 -16.80 45.35
CA LEU A 94 53.53 -17.42 46.63
C LEU A 94 54.75 -16.76 47.33
N PRO A 95 55.88 -16.48 46.64
CA PRO A 95 56.98 -15.70 47.20
C PRO A 95 56.55 -14.31 47.70
N ILE A 96 55.70 -13.61 46.95
CA ILE A 96 55.19 -12.28 47.34
C ILE A 96 54.31 -12.40 48.60
N LEU A 97 53.51 -13.45 48.71
CA LEU A 97 52.70 -13.72 49.90
C LEU A 97 53.57 -14.00 51.13
N VAL A 98 54.64 -14.78 50.97
CA VAL A 98 55.59 -15.09 52.06
C VAL A 98 56.36 -13.83 52.49
N LEU A 99 56.75 -12.97 51.55
CA LEU A 99 57.37 -11.67 51.85
C LEU A 99 56.43 -10.76 52.63
N ALA A 100 55.16 -10.67 52.23
CA ALA A 100 54.14 -9.94 52.98
C ALA A 100 53.99 -10.50 54.41
N GLY A 101 54.07 -11.82 54.54
CA GLY A 101 54.11 -12.52 55.82
C GLY A 101 55.24 -12.04 56.75
N SER A 102 56.40 -11.71 56.19
CA SER A 102 57.59 -11.31 56.95
C SER A 102 57.50 -9.91 57.54
N THR A 103 56.72 -9.01 56.94
CA THR A 103 56.67 -7.58 57.30
C THR A 103 55.46 -7.24 58.19
N LEU A 104 54.65 -8.23 58.59
CA LEU A 104 53.46 -8.05 59.41
C LEU A 104 53.75 -7.64 60.86
N ASN A 105 54.91 -8.02 61.39
CA ASN A 105 55.28 -7.80 62.80
C ASN A 105 56.09 -6.51 63.03
N GLU A 106 56.23 -5.68 61.99
CA GLU A 106 57.02 -4.43 61.99
C GLU A 106 56.12 -3.18 62.15
N ASN A 107 56.68 -1.98 61.96
CA ASN A 107 55.96 -0.71 62.15
C ASN A 107 54.70 -0.59 61.26
N ILE A 108 53.79 0.33 61.61
CA ILE A 108 52.52 0.59 60.90
C ILE A 108 52.71 0.79 59.38
N SER A 109 53.79 1.46 58.97
CA SER A 109 54.12 1.63 57.54
C SER A 109 54.41 0.30 56.82
N HIS A 110 55.09 -0.63 57.48
CA HIS A 110 55.39 -1.96 56.95
C HIS A 110 54.15 -2.85 56.91
N GLN A 111 53.22 -2.69 57.86
CA GLN A 111 51.93 -3.38 57.84
C GLN A 111 51.05 -2.96 56.66
N ILE A 112 51.01 -1.66 56.33
CA ILE A 112 50.32 -1.16 55.13
C ILE A 112 50.97 -1.75 53.86
N GLY A 113 52.30 -1.80 53.81
CA GLY A 113 53.04 -2.45 52.73
C GLY A 113 52.72 -3.94 52.59
N ALA A 114 52.64 -4.66 53.71
CA ALA A 114 52.25 -6.06 53.75
C ALA A 114 50.85 -6.29 53.16
N GLY A 115 49.88 -5.44 53.52
CA GLY A 115 48.52 -5.48 52.98
C GLY A 115 48.47 -5.33 51.45
N LEU A 116 49.25 -4.40 50.90
CA LEU A 116 49.35 -4.22 49.44
C LEU A 116 49.97 -5.45 48.77
N LEU A 117 51.01 -6.06 49.35
CA LEU A 117 51.63 -7.27 48.80
C LEU A 117 50.69 -8.47 48.81
N VAL A 118 49.85 -8.62 49.84
CA VAL A 118 48.79 -9.66 49.87
C VAL A 118 47.80 -9.45 48.73
N ILE A 119 47.37 -8.21 48.49
CA ILE A 119 46.45 -7.89 47.37
C ILE A 119 47.10 -8.25 46.03
N VAL A 120 48.36 -7.85 45.83
CA VAL A 120 49.12 -8.17 44.60
C VAL A 120 49.24 -9.68 44.42
N SER A 121 49.59 -10.42 45.48
CA SER A 121 49.67 -11.88 45.46
C SER A 121 48.33 -12.52 45.06
N TYR A 122 47.22 -12.04 45.63
CA TYR A 122 45.89 -12.53 45.28
C TYR A 122 45.54 -12.31 43.80
N TYR A 123 45.84 -11.13 43.26
CA TYR A 123 45.62 -10.84 41.84
C TYR A 123 46.51 -11.70 40.92
N LEU A 124 47.77 -11.95 41.30
CA LEU A 124 48.65 -12.85 40.56
C LEU A 124 48.14 -14.29 40.58
N PHE A 125 47.66 -14.77 41.73
CA PHE A 125 47.04 -16.09 41.85
C PHE A 125 45.80 -16.21 40.95
N LYS A 126 44.91 -15.21 40.99
CA LYS A 126 43.70 -15.18 40.14
C LYS A 126 44.05 -15.16 38.65
N THR A 127 45.05 -14.36 38.27
CA THR A 127 45.50 -14.23 36.88
C THR A 127 46.10 -15.52 36.37
N SER A 128 46.95 -16.18 37.17
CA SER A 128 47.51 -17.51 36.87
C SER A 128 46.40 -18.53 36.58
N ARG A 129 45.38 -18.62 37.46
CA ARG A 129 44.28 -19.58 37.33
C ARG A 129 43.35 -19.29 36.16
N ASN A 130 43.18 -18.02 35.80
CA ASN A 130 42.36 -17.62 34.66
C ASN A 130 43.07 -17.87 33.32
N ILE A 131 44.38 -17.62 33.23
CA ILE A 131 45.14 -17.76 31.99
C ILE A 131 45.47 -19.24 31.72
N LEU A 132 45.95 -19.97 32.72
CA LEU A 132 46.36 -21.37 32.59
C LEU A 132 45.24 -22.32 33.00
N ARG A 133 44.10 -22.30 32.29
CA ARG A 133 42.95 -23.20 32.52
C ARG A 133 42.77 -24.14 31.32
N GLY A 134 42.34 -25.38 31.57
CA GLY A 134 41.94 -26.32 30.53
C GLY A 134 42.68 -27.64 30.63
N ASP A 135 43.35 -28.01 29.55
CA ASP A 135 43.95 -29.34 29.31
C ASP A 135 44.91 -29.79 30.42
N MET A 136 45.05 -31.10 30.57
CA MET A 136 45.91 -31.76 31.55
C MET A 136 47.36 -31.27 31.46
N ASP A 137 47.86 -31.03 30.25
CA ASP A 137 49.22 -30.55 30.04
C ASP A 137 49.40 -29.10 30.52
N VAL A 138 48.37 -28.27 30.41
CA VAL A 138 48.36 -26.89 30.94
C VAL A 138 48.30 -26.90 32.46
N MET A 139 47.51 -27.81 33.07
CA MET A 139 47.45 -27.97 34.52
C MET A 139 48.77 -28.51 35.10
N ARG A 140 49.40 -29.48 34.42
CA ARG A 140 50.74 -29.99 34.77
C ARG A 140 51.80 -28.91 34.63
N PHE A 141 51.76 -28.11 33.56
CA PHE A 141 52.66 -26.97 33.38
C PHE A 141 52.49 -25.94 34.50
N ARG A 142 51.24 -25.61 34.88
CA ARG A 142 50.95 -24.74 36.03
C ARG A 142 51.47 -25.34 37.33
N ALA A 143 51.33 -26.64 37.54
CA ALA A 143 51.88 -27.32 38.71
C ALA A 143 53.42 -27.25 38.76
N VAL A 144 54.12 -27.49 37.63
CA VAL A 144 55.58 -27.35 37.55
C VAL A 144 56.03 -25.93 37.91
N MET A 145 55.36 -24.91 37.36
CA MET A 145 55.65 -23.51 37.67
C MET A 145 55.29 -23.14 39.12
N GLY A 146 54.24 -23.75 39.68
CA GLY A 146 53.88 -23.64 41.09
C GLY A 146 54.94 -24.23 42.03
N PHE A 147 55.55 -25.36 41.67
CA PHE A 147 56.66 -25.94 42.42
C PHE A 147 57.89 -25.02 42.42
N LEU A 148 58.21 -24.38 41.29
CA LEU A 148 59.27 -23.36 41.23
C LEU A 148 58.96 -22.17 42.16
N GLY A 149 57.72 -21.68 42.15
CA GLY A 149 57.27 -20.64 43.08
C GLY A 149 57.39 -21.06 44.55
N LEU A 150 57.12 -22.33 44.86
CA LEU A 150 57.25 -22.90 46.22
C LEU A 150 58.71 -22.95 46.68
N VAL A 151 59.63 -23.33 45.79
CA VAL A 151 61.07 -23.33 46.10
C VAL A 151 61.54 -21.89 46.41
N LEU A 152 61.16 -20.92 45.58
CA LEU A 152 61.50 -19.51 45.80
C LEU A 152 60.89 -18.96 47.09
N ALA A 153 59.62 -19.28 47.37
CA ALA A 153 58.94 -18.85 48.59
C ALA A 153 59.61 -19.43 49.85
N SER A 154 60.02 -20.70 49.78
CA SER A 154 60.71 -21.39 50.87
C SER A 154 62.08 -20.78 51.19
N SER A 155 62.78 -20.24 50.18
CA SER A 155 64.06 -19.53 50.36
C SER A 155 63.93 -18.17 51.06
N LEU A 156 62.73 -17.61 51.17
CA LEU A 156 62.47 -16.27 51.73
C LEU A 156 61.94 -16.31 53.17
N VAL A 157 61.88 -17.51 53.78
CA VAL A 157 61.41 -17.69 55.15
C VAL A 157 62.42 -17.08 56.13
N LYS A 158 61.94 -16.21 57.03
CA LYS A 158 62.75 -15.61 58.09
C LYS A 158 62.48 -16.33 59.42
N SER A 159 63.52 -16.52 60.23
CA SER A 159 63.43 -17.20 61.53
C SER A 159 62.36 -16.59 62.45
N GLU A 160 62.20 -15.27 62.44
CA GLU A 160 61.28 -14.54 63.33
C GLU A 160 59.79 -14.71 62.99
N THR A 161 59.45 -14.95 61.73
CA THR A 161 58.06 -15.07 61.24
C THR A 161 57.74 -16.45 60.67
N MET A 162 58.59 -17.43 60.99
CA MET A 162 58.58 -18.78 60.44
C MET A 162 57.21 -19.48 60.55
N TYR A 163 56.52 -19.35 61.68
CA TYR A 163 55.23 -20.00 61.90
C TYR A 163 54.15 -19.53 60.90
N PHE A 164 54.03 -18.22 60.66
CA PHE A 164 53.04 -17.66 59.73
C PHE A 164 53.40 -17.96 58.28
N GLN A 165 54.67 -17.86 57.92
CA GLN A 165 55.13 -18.14 56.55
C GLN A 165 55.01 -19.63 56.19
N SER A 166 55.21 -20.53 57.15
CA SER A 166 55.04 -21.97 56.96
C SER A 166 53.61 -22.35 56.58
N ILE A 167 52.60 -21.65 57.14
CA ILE A 167 51.19 -21.88 56.79
C ILE A 167 50.95 -21.58 55.31
N PHE A 168 51.48 -20.45 54.79
CA PHE A 168 51.35 -20.10 53.38
C PHE A 168 52.04 -21.11 52.46
N ILE A 169 53.21 -21.61 52.86
CA ILE A 169 53.94 -22.64 52.09
C ILE A 169 53.15 -23.96 52.05
N ILE A 170 52.55 -24.39 53.17
CA ILE A 170 51.72 -25.60 53.21
C ILE A 170 50.48 -25.45 52.31
N ILE A 171 49.83 -24.29 52.33
CA ILE A 171 48.70 -23.99 51.45
C ILE A 171 49.14 -24.01 49.97
N GLY A 172 50.29 -23.40 49.67
CA GLY A 172 50.89 -23.42 48.33
C GLY A 172 51.23 -24.83 47.84
N LEU A 173 51.77 -25.68 48.71
CA LEU A 173 52.07 -27.09 48.44
C LEU A 173 50.79 -27.87 48.11
N TYR A 174 49.74 -27.69 48.89
CA TYR A 174 48.45 -28.33 48.66
C TYR A 174 47.85 -27.93 47.31
N LEU A 175 47.83 -26.63 47.00
CA LEU A 175 47.29 -26.12 45.74
C LEU A 175 48.07 -26.62 44.51
N THR A 176 49.40 -26.68 44.62
CA THR A 176 50.27 -27.18 43.55
C THR A 176 50.13 -28.69 43.36
N SER A 177 50.02 -29.43 44.46
CA SER A 177 49.80 -30.89 44.42
C SER A 177 48.42 -31.23 43.84
N LYS A 178 47.38 -30.47 44.18
CA LYS A 178 46.05 -30.61 43.57
C LYS A 178 46.08 -30.41 42.05
N ASP A 179 46.87 -29.45 41.57
CA ASP A 179 47.04 -29.24 40.12
C ASP A 179 47.80 -30.36 39.42
N TRP A 180 48.71 -31.06 40.12
CA TRP A 180 49.46 -32.19 39.58
C TRP A 180 48.63 -33.48 39.50
N PHE A 181 47.77 -33.74 40.50
CA PHE A 181 47.00 -34.99 40.62
C PHE A 181 45.53 -34.90 40.15
N GLY A 182 45.06 -33.72 39.72
CA GLY A 182 43.70 -33.56 39.20
C GLY A 182 43.41 -34.50 38.03
N HIS A 183 42.27 -35.20 38.07
CA HIS A 183 41.77 -36.04 36.97
C HIS A 183 40.77 -35.26 36.13
N ASP A 184 40.77 -35.46 34.80
CA ASP A 184 39.79 -34.87 33.88
C ASP A 184 38.40 -35.49 34.12
N GLU A 185 37.57 -34.78 34.90
CA GLU A 185 36.20 -35.21 35.26
C GLU A 185 35.30 -35.41 34.02
N GLN A 186 35.65 -34.85 32.85
CA GLN A 186 34.82 -34.86 31.64
C GLN A 186 35.25 -35.90 30.59
N ARG A 187 36.22 -36.78 30.90
CA ARG A 187 36.77 -37.75 29.94
C ARG A 187 35.71 -38.66 29.29
N GLU A 188 34.72 -39.09 30.06
CA GLU A 188 33.64 -39.95 29.54
C GLU A 188 32.75 -39.19 28.55
N ASN A 189 32.44 -37.92 28.85
CA ASN A 189 31.61 -37.07 28.00
C ASN A 189 32.32 -36.72 26.69
N ARG A 190 33.65 -36.47 26.72
CA ARG A 190 34.45 -36.30 25.49
C ARG A 190 34.40 -37.54 24.60
N LYS A 191 34.52 -38.73 25.18
CA LYS A 191 34.46 -39.99 24.41
C LYS A 191 33.08 -40.21 23.77
N LYS A 192 32.01 -39.90 24.49
CA LYS A 192 30.63 -39.95 23.96
C LYS A 192 30.45 -38.97 22.81
N PHE A 193 30.92 -37.73 22.98
CA PHE A 193 30.92 -36.70 21.94
C PHE A 193 31.69 -37.16 20.68
N ASP A 194 32.93 -37.63 20.82
CA ASP A 194 33.75 -38.08 19.68
C ASP A 194 33.07 -39.22 18.89
N THR A 195 32.45 -40.16 19.61
CA THR A 195 31.73 -41.27 18.97
C THR A 195 30.55 -40.76 18.16
N ARG A 196 29.79 -39.82 18.71
CA ARG A 196 28.61 -39.23 18.04
C ARG A 196 28.99 -38.32 16.88
N LEU A 197 30.03 -37.50 17.05
CA LEU A 197 30.58 -36.65 15.99
C LEU A 197 30.95 -37.49 14.77
N ASN A 198 31.70 -38.59 14.96
CA ASN A 198 32.08 -39.48 13.87
C ASN A 198 30.86 -40.10 13.15
N GLN A 199 29.82 -40.49 13.90
CA GLN A 199 28.59 -41.05 13.32
C GLN A 199 27.86 -40.01 12.45
N ILE A 200 27.74 -38.77 12.93
CA ILE A 200 27.08 -37.69 12.18
C ILE A 200 27.93 -37.26 10.99
N GLU A 201 29.25 -37.14 11.13
CA GLU A 201 30.15 -36.86 10.00
C GLU A 201 30.04 -37.93 8.90
N GLN A 202 30.00 -39.22 9.28
CA GLN A 202 29.79 -40.31 8.32
C GLN A 202 28.42 -40.19 7.63
N ARG A 203 27.34 -39.99 8.39
CA ARG A 203 25.98 -39.82 7.84
C ARG A 203 25.90 -38.61 6.90
N MET A 204 26.56 -37.50 7.24
CA MET A 204 26.63 -36.33 6.37
C MET A 204 27.40 -36.60 5.07
N LEU A 205 28.47 -37.38 5.09
CA LEU A 205 29.19 -37.78 3.88
C LEU A 205 28.30 -38.63 2.97
N GLU A 206 27.55 -39.56 3.54
CA GLU A 206 26.56 -40.36 2.80
C GLU A 206 25.48 -39.46 2.18
N LEU A 207 24.92 -38.52 2.94
CA LEU A 207 23.91 -37.58 2.45
C LEU A 207 24.45 -36.64 1.36
N LYS A 208 25.68 -36.14 1.50
CA LYS A 208 26.35 -35.34 0.46
C LYS A 208 26.61 -36.14 -0.81
N SER A 209 26.89 -37.44 -0.69
CA SER A 209 27.06 -38.31 -1.86
C SER A 209 25.77 -38.50 -2.66
N ILE A 210 24.61 -38.36 -2.01
CA ILE A 210 23.27 -38.44 -2.62
C ILE A 210 22.79 -37.05 -3.10
N GLY A 211 23.54 -35.99 -2.81
CA GLY A 211 23.19 -34.61 -3.20
C GLY A 211 22.17 -33.94 -2.30
N ALA A 212 21.97 -34.42 -1.05
CA ALA A 212 21.07 -33.77 -0.11
C ALA A 212 21.63 -32.40 0.34
N ALA A 213 20.74 -31.41 0.48
CA ALA A 213 21.08 -30.07 0.97
C ALA A 213 21.28 -30.09 2.50
N VAL A 214 22.53 -30.28 2.95
CA VAL A 214 22.90 -30.46 4.37
C VAL A 214 23.97 -29.43 4.79
N ASP A 215 24.00 -28.26 4.13
CA ASP A 215 25.08 -27.27 4.34
C ASP A 215 25.00 -26.60 5.72
N GLN A 216 23.79 -26.34 6.23
CA GLN A 216 23.58 -25.75 7.55
C GLN A 216 24.00 -26.73 8.66
N ALA A 217 23.50 -27.97 8.65
CA ALA A 217 23.99 -29.03 9.52
C ALA A 217 25.51 -29.26 9.38
N GLY A 218 26.06 -29.13 8.16
CA GLY A 218 27.50 -29.16 7.92
C GLY A 218 28.26 -28.10 8.70
N SER A 219 27.78 -26.86 8.71
CA SER A 219 28.35 -25.78 9.51
C SER A 219 28.28 -26.07 11.01
N LEU A 220 27.14 -26.57 11.49
CA LEU A 220 26.95 -26.91 12.92
C LEU A 220 27.90 -28.02 13.37
N VAL A 221 28.14 -29.04 12.54
CA VAL A 221 29.07 -30.13 12.83
C VAL A 221 30.52 -29.63 12.86
N VAL A 222 30.90 -28.72 11.97
CA VAL A 222 32.23 -28.09 12.00
C VAL A 222 32.41 -27.28 13.28
N THR A 223 31.43 -26.46 13.67
CA THR A 223 31.46 -25.71 14.93
C THR A 223 31.50 -26.65 16.14
N ALA A 224 30.71 -27.73 16.13
CA ALA A 224 30.74 -28.75 17.17
C ALA A 224 32.12 -29.37 17.30
N ARG A 225 32.81 -29.65 16.19
CA ARG A 225 34.18 -30.18 16.19
C ARG A 225 35.19 -29.20 16.79
N GLU A 226 35.07 -27.91 16.52
CA GLU A 226 35.99 -26.89 17.04
C GLU A 226 35.78 -26.60 18.53
N GLU A 227 34.53 -26.53 18.98
CA GLU A 227 34.17 -26.09 20.34
C GLU A 227 33.86 -27.25 21.30
N GLY A 228 33.37 -28.37 20.79
CA GLY A 228 32.86 -29.52 21.58
C GLY A 228 33.95 -30.28 22.33
N HIS A 229 35.20 -30.22 21.88
CA HIS A 229 36.32 -30.76 22.66
C HIS A 229 36.62 -29.93 23.92
N ARG A 230 36.28 -28.63 23.93
CA ARG A 230 36.47 -27.72 25.08
C ARG A 230 35.31 -27.82 26.04
N ASP A 231 34.09 -27.85 25.51
CA ASP A 231 32.84 -28.05 26.25
C ASP A 231 31.99 -29.18 25.60
N PRO A 232 32.08 -30.41 26.16
CA PRO A 232 31.34 -31.55 25.59
C PRO A 232 29.83 -31.42 25.66
N GLU A 233 29.28 -30.68 26.62
CA GLU A 233 27.82 -30.52 26.73
C GLU A 233 27.31 -29.62 25.61
N TRP A 234 28.02 -28.51 25.35
CA TRP A 234 27.73 -27.62 24.24
C TRP A 234 27.90 -28.31 22.89
N GLY A 235 29.00 -29.06 22.71
CA GLY A 235 29.23 -29.85 21.49
C GLY A 235 28.11 -30.85 21.22
N MET A 236 27.59 -31.52 22.25
CA MET A 236 26.47 -32.45 22.11
C MET A 236 25.17 -31.75 21.66
N ARG A 237 24.88 -30.54 22.15
CA ARG A 237 23.71 -29.76 21.70
C ARG A 237 23.82 -29.35 20.24
N LEU A 238 25.00 -28.90 19.81
CA LEU A 238 25.25 -28.58 18.40
C LEU A 238 25.07 -29.80 17.48
N LEU A 239 25.43 -30.99 17.96
CA LEU A 239 25.17 -32.24 17.23
C LEU A 239 23.67 -32.60 17.20
N ASP A 240 22.92 -32.34 18.28
CA ASP A 240 21.45 -32.50 18.29
C ASP A 240 20.79 -31.56 17.26
N ASP A 241 21.19 -30.29 17.26
CA ASP A 241 20.68 -29.28 16.31
C ASP A 241 21.01 -29.64 14.86
N ALA A 242 22.22 -30.16 14.61
CA ALA A 242 22.62 -30.64 13.29
C ALA A 242 21.80 -31.85 12.84
N GLU A 243 21.47 -32.76 13.76
CA GLU A 243 20.65 -33.95 13.48
C GLU A 243 19.20 -33.58 13.18
N GLU A 244 18.61 -32.63 13.93
CA GLU A 244 17.28 -32.09 13.66
C GLU A 244 17.23 -31.39 12.28
N ASP A 245 18.26 -30.61 11.95
CA ASP A 245 18.35 -29.92 10.65
C ASP A 245 18.47 -30.92 9.48
N ILE A 246 19.22 -32.01 9.66
CA ILE A 246 19.29 -33.13 8.70
C ILE A 246 17.89 -33.74 8.50
N GLU A 247 17.18 -34.05 9.58
CA GLU A 247 15.84 -34.66 9.51
C GLU A 247 14.83 -33.75 8.82
N ARG A 248 14.85 -32.45 9.16
CA ARG A 248 14.00 -31.44 8.53
C ARG A 248 14.28 -31.34 7.02
N SER A 249 15.54 -31.34 6.62
CA SER A 249 15.94 -31.24 5.22
C SER A 249 15.53 -32.48 4.42
N LEU A 250 15.64 -33.67 5.02
CA LEU A 250 15.17 -34.93 4.44
C LEU A 250 13.64 -34.97 4.31
N SER A 251 12.92 -34.51 5.33
CA SER A 251 11.45 -34.39 5.27
C SER A 251 11.02 -33.45 4.15
N LEU A 252 11.66 -32.28 4.03
CA LEU A 252 11.37 -31.33 2.96
C LEU A 252 11.64 -31.93 1.58
N ALA A 253 12.76 -32.66 1.41
CA ALA A 253 13.06 -33.35 0.15
C ALA A 253 11.96 -34.36 -0.23
N GLY A 254 11.43 -35.11 0.75
CA GLY A 254 10.30 -36.02 0.54
C GLY A 254 9.02 -35.30 0.10
N ASP A 255 8.69 -34.18 0.74
CA ASP A 255 7.52 -33.35 0.38
C ASP A 255 7.68 -32.76 -1.03
N VAL A 256 8.87 -32.30 -1.38
CA VAL A 256 9.18 -31.76 -2.71
C VAL A 256 9.02 -32.84 -3.80
N GLU A 257 9.44 -34.08 -3.55
CA GLU A 257 9.25 -35.17 -4.50
C GLU A 257 7.77 -35.53 -4.68
N ALA A 258 6.97 -35.51 -3.61
CA ALA A 258 5.53 -35.69 -3.70
C ALA A 258 4.86 -34.59 -4.56
N ILE A 259 5.26 -33.33 -4.35
CA ILE A 259 4.80 -32.19 -5.17
C ILE A 259 5.25 -32.34 -6.61
N ARG A 260 6.48 -32.79 -6.87
CA ARG A 260 7.01 -33.04 -8.21
C ARG A 260 6.14 -34.06 -8.95
N ALA A 261 5.86 -35.21 -8.35
CA ALA A 261 5.07 -36.28 -8.97
C ALA A 261 3.63 -35.82 -9.31
N ASP A 262 2.96 -35.16 -8.37
CA ASP A 262 1.61 -34.62 -8.55
C ASP A 262 1.58 -33.48 -9.60
N THR A 263 2.61 -32.64 -9.63
CA THR A 263 2.77 -31.61 -10.66
C THR A 263 2.95 -32.23 -12.05
N LEU A 264 3.78 -33.26 -12.17
CA LEU A 264 4.03 -33.96 -13.44
C LEU A 264 2.74 -34.59 -13.98
N ALA A 265 1.97 -35.28 -13.14
CA ALA A 265 0.66 -35.83 -13.54
C ALA A 265 -0.31 -34.74 -14.02
N THR A 266 -0.32 -33.58 -13.36
CA THR A 266 -1.15 -32.43 -13.79
C THR A 266 -0.66 -31.85 -15.12
N ILE A 267 0.64 -31.87 -15.39
CA ILE A 267 1.20 -31.40 -16.67
C ILE A 267 0.86 -32.38 -17.79
N GLU A 268 1.00 -33.68 -17.58
CA GLU A 268 0.65 -34.71 -18.58
C GLU A 268 -0.81 -34.61 -18.99
N THR A 269 -1.73 -34.47 -18.01
CA THR A 269 -3.16 -34.24 -18.30
C THR A 269 -3.42 -32.93 -19.06
N ALA A 270 -2.66 -31.87 -18.79
CA ALA A 270 -2.74 -30.62 -19.56
C ALA A 270 -2.23 -30.78 -21.00
N GLU A 271 -1.14 -31.52 -21.20
CA GLU A 271 -0.54 -31.80 -22.51
C GLU A 271 -1.44 -32.71 -23.38
N GLU A 272 -2.17 -33.64 -22.77
CA GLU A 272 -3.21 -34.43 -23.43
C GLU A 272 -4.34 -33.57 -23.98
N ILE A 273 -4.79 -32.57 -23.22
CA ILE A 273 -5.85 -31.64 -23.63
C ILE A 273 -5.34 -30.69 -24.72
N ALA A 274 -4.12 -30.17 -24.55
CA ALA A 274 -3.56 -29.16 -25.43
C ALA A 274 -2.07 -29.42 -25.73
N PRO A 275 -1.75 -30.23 -26.76
CA PRO A 275 -0.37 -30.62 -27.08
C PRO A 275 0.57 -29.47 -27.49
N ILE A 276 0.01 -28.29 -27.74
CA ILE A 276 0.75 -27.09 -28.21
C ILE A 276 1.37 -26.34 -27.03
N ILE A 277 0.86 -26.51 -25.80
CA ILE A 277 1.33 -25.79 -24.61
C ILE A 277 2.76 -26.19 -24.24
N LYS A 278 3.57 -25.24 -23.80
CA LYS A 278 4.97 -25.51 -23.40
C LYS A 278 5.36 -24.86 -22.08
N ARG A 279 4.65 -23.85 -21.57
CA ARG A 279 5.08 -23.14 -20.36
C ARG A 279 4.99 -23.97 -19.08
N PRO A 280 3.98 -24.83 -18.85
CA PRO A 280 3.96 -25.68 -17.67
C PRO A 280 5.19 -26.60 -17.64
N ARG A 281 5.48 -27.29 -18.74
CA ARG A 281 6.66 -28.16 -18.88
C ARG A 281 7.98 -27.42 -18.69
N LYS A 282 8.15 -26.24 -19.31
CA LYS A 282 9.36 -25.43 -19.12
C LYS A 282 9.58 -24.98 -17.67
N ALA A 283 8.51 -24.65 -16.95
CA ALA A 283 8.60 -24.27 -15.54
C ALA A 283 8.97 -25.49 -14.67
N PHE A 284 8.46 -26.67 -15.01
CA PHE A 284 8.83 -27.93 -14.37
C PHE A 284 10.30 -28.30 -14.61
N GLU A 285 10.80 -28.22 -15.85
CA GLU A 285 12.23 -28.47 -16.17
C GLU A 285 13.18 -27.45 -15.52
N MET A 286 12.70 -26.23 -15.26
CA MET A 286 13.45 -25.25 -14.46
C MET A 286 13.48 -25.67 -12.99
N ALA A 287 12.35 -26.13 -12.44
CA ALA A 287 12.29 -26.67 -11.09
C ALA A 287 13.22 -27.88 -10.89
N GLU A 288 13.26 -28.80 -11.85
CA GLU A 288 14.18 -29.96 -11.81
C GLU A 288 15.63 -29.51 -11.71
N ARG A 289 16.04 -28.53 -12.52
CA ARG A 289 17.41 -27.98 -12.45
C ARG A 289 17.72 -27.32 -11.12
N GLU A 290 16.81 -26.53 -10.54
CA GLU A 290 17.05 -25.89 -9.23
C GLU A 290 17.15 -26.92 -8.09
N VAL A 291 16.34 -27.99 -8.15
CA VAL A 291 16.43 -29.10 -7.20
C VAL A 291 17.76 -29.85 -7.36
N GLU A 292 18.19 -30.13 -8.59
CA GLU A 292 19.50 -30.74 -8.88
C GLU A 292 20.69 -29.88 -8.39
N LEU A 293 20.53 -28.55 -8.39
CA LEU A 293 21.53 -27.61 -7.85
C LEU A 293 21.49 -27.50 -6.31
N GLY A 294 20.55 -28.16 -5.64
CA GLY A 294 20.43 -28.21 -4.17
C GLY A 294 19.43 -27.19 -3.58
N SER A 295 18.76 -26.38 -4.39
CA SER A 295 17.78 -25.38 -3.93
C SER A 295 16.35 -25.96 -3.88
N LEU A 296 16.09 -26.77 -2.84
CA LEU A 296 14.79 -27.46 -2.68
C LEU A 296 13.59 -26.52 -2.61
N ARG A 297 13.72 -25.39 -1.91
CA ARG A 297 12.62 -24.44 -1.69
C ARG A 297 12.25 -23.66 -2.96
N GLU A 298 13.25 -23.26 -3.75
CA GLU A 298 13.00 -22.58 -5.03
C GLU A 298 12.42 -23.57 -6.04
N GLY A 299 12.96 -24.79 -6.09
CA GLY A 299 12.39 -25.89 -6.86
C GLY A 299 10.92 -26.16 -6.54
N GLU A 300 10.57 -26.27 -5.26
CA GLU A 300 9.19 -26.43 -4.80
C GLU A 300 8.27 -25.32 -5.32
N SER A 301 8.73 -24.07 -5.21
CA SER A 301 7.96 -22.90 -5.65
C SER A 301 7.68 -22.94 -7.16
N LEU A 302 8.66 -23.40 -7.95
CA LEU A 302 8.55 -23.57 -9.40
C LEU A 302 7.62 -24.74 -9.76
N TYR A 303 7.68 -25.87 -9.04
CA TYR A 303 6.72 -26.95 -9.22
C TYR A 303 5.29 -26.48 -8.97
N ARG A 304 5.04 -25.77 -7.87
CA ARG A 304 3.71 -25.20 -7.58
C ARG A 304 3.25 -24.23 -8.67
N GLN A 305 4.15 -23.41 -9.21
CA GLN A 305 3.84 -22.51 -10.32
C GLN A 305 3.51 -23.28 -11.60
N ALA A 306 4.27 -24.32 -11.92
CA ALA A 306 4.03 -25.19 -13.07
C ALA A 306 2.67 -25.89 -12.94
N LYS A 307 2.37 -26.45 -11.76
CA LYS A 307 1.08 -27.05 -11.44
C LYS A 307 -0.06 -26.07 -11.65
N LYS A 308 0.03 -24.87 -11.08
CA LYS A 308 -1.00 -23.84 -11.23
C LYS A 308 -1.30 -23.52 -12.69
N ARG A 309 -0.27 -23.40 -13.53
CA ARG A 309 -0.43 -23.15 -14.98
C ARG A 309 -1.07 -24.34 -15.68
N ALA A 310 -0.66 -25.57 -15.35
CA ALA A 310 -1.24 -26.79 -15.90
C ALA A 310 -2.72 -26.93 -15.51
N THR A 311 -3.06 -26.71 -14.24
CA THR A 311 -4.45 -26.74 -13.77
C THR A 311 -5.33 -25.71 -14.49
N GLU A 312 -4.81 -24.50 -14.75
CA GLU A 312 -5.54 -23.50 -15.53
C GLU A 312 -5.84 -24.00 -16.96
N VAL A 313 -4.90 -24.70 -17.59
CA VAL A 313 -5.13 -25.33 -18.90
C VAL A 313 -6.19 -26.42 -18.81
N VAL A 314 -6.07 -27.35 -17.85
CA VAL A 314 -7.03 -28.45 -17.67
C VAL A 314 -8.45 -27.93 -17.49
N GLU A 315 -8.64 -26.88 -16.70
CA GLU A 315 -9.97 -26.34 -16.39
C GLU A 315 -10.60 -25.49 -17.50
N TRP A 316 -9.77 -24.73 -18.24
CA TRP A 316 -10.25 -23.63 -19.08
C TRP A 316 -9.96 -23.77 -20.56
N TRP A 317 -9.02 -24.63 -20.98
CA TRP A 317 -8.60 -24.68 -22.39
C TRP A 317 -9.75 -25.06 -23.32
N GLN A 318 -10.41 -26.20 -23.05
CA GLN A 318 -11.56 -26.66 -23.83
C GLN A 318 -12.68 -25.61 -23.88
N LYS A 319 -13.00 -25.03 -22.72
CA LYS A 319 -14.04 -23.99 -22.60
C LYS A 319 -13.72 -22.75 -23.44
N ALA A 320 -12.45 -22.33 -23.44
CA ALA A 320 -11.98 -21.21 -24.24
C ALA A 320 -12.08 -21.50 -25.74
N GLU A 321 -11.66 -22.70 -26.18
CA GLU A 321 -11.78 -23.11 -27.58
C GLU A 321 -13.23 -23.15 -28.07
N ASP A 322 -14.13 -23.72 -27.27
CA ASP A 322 -15.55 -23.81 -27.60
C ASP A 322 -16.18 -22.40 -27.69
N ALA A 323 -15.89 -21.52 -26.73
CA ALA A 323 -16.38 -20.15 -26.75
C ALA A 323 -15.82 -19.34 -27.94
N ILE A 324 -14.54 -19.52 -28.29
CA ILE A 324 -13.93 -18.88 -29.47
C ILE A 324 -14.58 -19.39 -30.76
N ARG A 325 -14.87 -20.69 -30.84
CA ARG A 325 -15.53 -21.30 -32.00
C ARG A 325 -16.95 -20.77 -32.18
N GLU A 326 -17.71 -20.70 -31.09
CA GLU A 326 -19.07 -20.15 -31.08
C GLU A 326 -19.07 -18.67 -31.47
N GLY A 327 -18.23 -17.85 -30.82
CA GLY A 327 -18.10 -16.43 -31.13
C GLY A 327 -17.68 -16.18 -32.58
N ALA A 328 -16.75 -16.98 -33.12
CA ALA A 328 -16.34 -16.90 -34.52
C ALA A 328 -17.49 -17.25 -35.49
N ALA A 329 -18.28 -18.28 -35.19
CA ALA A 329 -19.41 -18.69 -36.01
C ALA A 329 -20.53 -17.63 -36.01
N LEU A 330 -20.79 -17.00 -34.87
CA LEU A 330 -21.79 -15.92 -34.75
C LEU A 330 -21.34 -14.66 -35.49
N ILE A 331 -20.08 -14.24 -35.35
CA ILE A 331 -19.53 -13.09 -36.09
C ILE A 331 -19.64 -13.33 -37.60
N ALA A 332 -19.33 -14.54 -38.07
CA ALA A 332 -19.43 -14.87 -39.50
C ALA A 332 -20.87 -14.82 -40.06
N LYS A 333 -21.89 -15.03 -39.21
CA LYS A 333 -23.30 -14.95 -39.59
C LYS A 333 -23.87 -13.54 -39.56
N SER A 334 -23.22 -12.60 -38.86
CA SER A 334 -23.70 -11.23 -38.68
C SER A 334 -22.91 -10.27 -39.58
N PRO A 335 -23.45 -9.84 -40.74
CA PRO A 335 -22.73 -9.00 -41.71
C PRO A 335 -22.33 -7.63 -41.16
N HIS A 336 -23.06 -7.14 -40.16
CA HIS A 336 -22.83 -5.87 -39.47
C HIS A 336 -22.20 -6.05 -38.08
N ALA A 337 -21.55 -7.20 -37.82
CA ALA A 337 -20.81 -7.39 -36.57
C ALA A 337 -19.78 -6.26 -36.42
N GLN A 338 -19.93 -5.46 -35.37
CA GLN A 338 -19.06 -4.31 -35.09
C GLN A 338 -17.59 -4.75 -35.17
N ASN A 339 -16.73 -3.94 -35.80
CA ASN A 339 -15.28 -4.21 -35.89
C ASN A 339 -14.68 -4.60 -34.54
N ASN A 340 -15.17 -3.97 -33.46
CA ASN A 340 -14.79 -4.23 -32.08
C ASN A 340 -14.97 -5.71 -31.66
N LEU A 341 -16.02 -6.40 -32.12
CA LEU A 341 -16.26 -7.82 -31.82
C LEU A 341 -15.23 -8.73 -32.50
N SER A 342 -14.86 -8.38 -33.75
CA SER A 342 -13.82 -9.10 -34.47
C SER A 342 -12.45 -8.92 -33.81
N GLU A 343 -12.15 -7.71 -33.34
CA GLU A 343 -10.95 -7.42 -32.55
C GLU A 343 -10.94 -8.23 -31.26
N LEU A 344 -12.05 -8.25 -30.51
CA LEU A 344 -12.19 -9.03 -29.28
C LEU A 344 -11.95 -10.53 -29.51
N LEU A 345 -12.45 -11.08 -30.62
CA LEU A 345 -12.18 -12.46 -31.02
C LEU A 345 -10.68 -12.68 -31.33
N THR A 346 -10.03 -11.73 -32.03
CA THR A 346 -8.58 -11.84 -32.28
C THR A 346 -7.76 -11.76 -31.00
N GLU A 347 -8.16 -10.91 -30.04
CA GLU A 347 -7.52 -10.81 -28.74
C GLU A 347 -7.69 -12.10 -27.94
N SER A 348 -8.89 -12.68 -27.92
CA SER A 348 -9.14 -13.97 -27.28
C SER A 348 -8.23 -15.07 -27.85
N LYS A 349 -8.09 -15.17 -29.19
CA LYS A 349 -7.16 -16.10 -29.84
C LYS A 349 -5.70 -15.84 -29.47
N LYS A 350 -5.28 -14.57 -29.42
CA LYS A 350 -3.93 -14.20 -28.96
C LYS A 350 -3.68 -14.63 -27.51
N LYS A 351 -4.67 -14.50 -26.62
CA LYS A 351 -4.56 -14.94 -25.22
C LYS A 351 -4.46 -16.45 -25.10
N LEU A 352 -5.22 -17.21 -25.91
CA LEU A 352 -5.13 -18.67 -25.94
C LEU A 352 -3.74 -19.12 -26.42
N ASN A 353 -3.24 -18.52 -27.50
CA ASN A 353 -1.87 -18.77 -27.99
C ASN A 353 -0.78 -18.38 -26.98
N ALA A 354 -1.06 -17.41 -26.12
CA ALA A 354 -0.19 -17.02 -25.02
C ALA A 354 -0.36 -17.91 -23.77
N GLU A 355 -1.06 -19.04 -23.88
CA GLU A 355 -1.33 -19.99 -22.80
C GLU A 355 -2.02 -19.34 -21.58
N GLN A 356 -2.99 -18.45 -21.84
CA GLN A 356 -3.86 -17.82 -20.84
C GLN A 356 -5.33 -18.18 -21.10
N PRO A 357 -5.71 -19.45 -20.92
CA PRO A 357 -7.03 -19.96 -21.37
C PRO A 357 -8.18 -19.32 -20.61
N LYS A 358 -8.05 -19.03 -19.31
CA LYS A 358 -9.11 -18.36 -18.54
C LYS A 358 -9.45 -16.98 -19.12
N LYS A 359 -8.43 -16.17 -19.41
CA LYS A 359 -8.62 -14.84 -20.02
C LYS A 359 -9.18 -14.95 -21.43
N ALA A 360 -8.72 -15.92 -22.22
CA ALA A 360 -9.26 -16.16 -23.56
C ALA A 360 -10.77 -16.46 -23.50
N PHE A 361 -11.19 -17.31 -22.57
CA PHE A 361 -12.59 -17.63 -22.33
C PHE A 361 -13.42 -16.41 -21.92
N GLU A 362 -12.94 -15.61 -20.96
CA GLU A 362 -13.64 -14.40 -20.49
C GLU A 362 -13.93 -13.42 -21.63
N TYR A 363 -12.99 -13.26 -22.57
CA TYR A 363 -13.16 -12.41 -23.74
C TYR A 363 -14.14 -13.02 -24.76
N ALA A 364 -14.03 -14.32 -25.03
CA ALA A 364 -14.87 -14.98 -26.02
C ALA A 364 -16.33 -15.09 -25.58
N LYS A 365 -16.59 -15.33 -24.28
CA LYS A 365 -17.93 -15.53 -23.73
C LYS A 365 -18.84 -14.30 -23.90
N VAL A 366 -18.28 -13.10 -23.98
CA VAL A 366 -19.06 -11.86 -24.11
C VAL A 366 -19.57 -11.65 -25.55
N ILE A 367 -18.92 -12.26 -26.55
CA ILE A 367 -19.25 -12.07 -27.96
C ILE A 367 -20.70 -12.50 -28.29
N PRO A 368 -21.17 -13.71 -27.92
CA PRO A 368 -22.56 -14.11 -28.17
C PRO A 368 -23.59 -13.14 -27.59
N ASP A 369 -23.42 -12.71 -26.34
CA ASP A 369 -24.36 -11.81 -25.65
C ASP A 369 -24.45 -10.45 -26.36
N GLN A 370 -23.31 -9.89 -26.80
CA GLN A 370 -23.28 -8.63 -27.53
C GLN A 370 -23.92 -8.73 -28.92
N ILE A 371 -23.76 -9.87 -29.60
CA ILE A 371 -24.42 -10.11 -30.89
C ILE A 371 -25.94 -10.23 -30.70
N SER A 372 -26.39 -10.95 -29.67
CA SER A 372 -27.82 -11.07 -29.33
C SER A 372 -28.45 -9.70 -29.06
N ALA A 373 -27.80 -8.87 -28.23
CA ALA A 373 -28.26 -7.53 -27.92
C ALA A 373 -28.32 -6.62 -29.17
N SER A 374 -27.34 -6.75 -30.08
CA SER A 374 -27.36 -6.03 -31.35
C SER A 374 -28.51 -6.49 -32.26
N GLY A 375 -28.82 -7.80 -32.28
CA GLY A 375 -29.95 -8.35 -33.02
C GLY A 375 -31.29 -7.80 -32.54
N GLU A 376 -31.53 -7.81 -31.23
CA GLU A 376 -32.73 -7.22 -30.61
C GLU A 376 -32.86 -5.72 -30.93
N ALA A 377 -31.75 -4.98 -30.87
CA ALA A 377 -31.75 -3.56 -31.22
C ALA A 377 -32.13 -3.31 -32.69
N SER A 378 -31.69 -4.19 -33.61
CA SER A 378 -32.06 -4.14 -35.02
C SER A 378 -33.55 -4.38 -35.23
N GLU A 379 -34.12 -5.41 -34.58
CA GLU A 379 -35.56 -5.72 -34.69
C GLU A 379 -36.43 -4.57 -34.18
N ILE A 380 -36.05 -3.98 -33.04
CA ILE A 380 -36.74 -2.81 -32.47
C ILE A 380 -36.66 -1.61 -33.41
N ALA A 381 -35.47 -1.32 -33.96
CA ALA A 381 -35.29 -0.20 -34.89
C ALA A 381 -36.11 -0.39 -36.18
N GLU A 382 -36.15 -1.61 -36.73
CA GLU A 382 -36.95 -1.95 -37.90
C GLU A 382 -38.45 -1.81 -37.62
N ALA A 383 -38.92 -2.26 -36.44
CA ALA A 383 -40.31 -2.10 -36.02
C ALA A 383 -40.71 -0.62 -35.88
N SER A 384 -39.88 0.20 -35.23
CA SER A 384 -40.09 1.65 -35.12
C SER A 384 -40.15 2.33 -36.49
N LEU A 385 -39.28 1.93 -37.42
CA LEU A 385 -39.26 2.47 -38.78
C LEU A 385 -40.49 2.06 -39.60
N LYS A 386 -40.95 0.81 -39.45
CA LYS A 386 -42.20 0.33 -40.08
C LYS A 386 -43.42 1.09 -39.55
N GLU A 387 -43.52 1.29 -38.24
CA GLU A 387 -44.64 2.02 -37.65
C GLU A 387 -44.62 3.50 -38.06
N ALA A 388 -43.46 4.17 -38.02
CA ALA A 388 -43.34 5.55 -38.46
C ALA A 388 -43.72 5.72 -39.95
N ASN A 389 -43.32 4.77 -40.81
CA ASN A 389 -43.76 4.74 -42.21
C ASN A 389 -45.27 4.55 -42.36
N ARG A 390 -45.89 3.69 -41.54
CA ARG A 390 -47.35 3.47 -41.54
C ARG A 390 -48.09 4.74 -41.12
N GLN A 391 -47.60 5.41 -40.08
CA GLN A 391 -48.16 6.67 -39.59
C GLN A 391 -48.03 7.79 -40.64
N LEU A 392 -46.87 7.91 -41.31
CA LEU A 392 -46.67 8.91 -42.35
C LEU A 392 -47.59 8.68 -43.57
N LYS A 393 -47.78 7.42 -43.97
CA LYS A 393 -48.71 7.05 -45.05
C LYS A 393 -50.16 7.41 -44.70
N SER A 394 -50.58 7.15 -43.47
CA SER A 394 -51.96 7.43 -43.01
C SER A 394 -52.20 8.88 -42.58
N ALA A 395 -51.15 9.70 -42.43
CA ALA A 395 -51.27 11.08 -41.98
C ALA A 395 -51.68 12.00 -43.13
N ASP A 396 -52.98 12.25 -43.29
CA ASP A 396 -53.48 13.18 -44.28
C ASP A 396 -53.61 14.60 -43.72
N GLY A 397 -53.31 15.59 -44.55
CA GLY A 397 -53.42 17.00 -44.17
C GLY A 397 -52.18 17.62 -43.51
N ILE A 398 -51.03 16.94 -43.44
CA ILE A 398 -49.76 17.46 -42.88
C ILE A 398 -48.69 17.52 -43.99
N VAL A 399 -47.66 18.36 -43.84
CA VAL A 399 -46.49 18.41 -44.72
C VAL A 399 -45.62 17.15 -44.55
N LYS A 400 -45.43 16.38 -45.63
CA LYS A 400 -44.74 15.07 -45.57
C LYS A 400 -43.27 15.08 -45.98
N SER A 401 -42.80 16.09 -46.71
CA SER A 401 -41.48 16.08 -47.37
C SER A 401 -40.30 15.96 -46.40
N SER A 402 -40.28 16.78 -45.34
CA SER A 402 -39.22 16.76 -44.31
C SER A 402 -39.21 15.46 -43.50
N LEU A 403 -40.41 14.94 -43.17
CA LEU A 403 -40.58 13.68 -42.45
C LEU A 403 -40.10 12.49 -43.28
N GLN A 404 -40.37 12.49 -44.58
CA GLN A 404 -39.94 11.44 -45.49
C GLN A 404 -38.42 11.41 -45.64
N GLU A 405 -37.77 12.57 -45.76
CA GLU A 405 -36.30 12.64 -45.79
C GLU A 405 -35.66 12.09 -44.50
N ARG A 406 -36.28 12.37 -43.34
CA ARG A 406 -35.82 11.82 -42.05
C ARG A 406 -36.02 10.32 -41.95
N LEU A 407 -37.10 9.76 -42.51
CA LEU A 407 -37.28 8.31 -42.60
C LEU A 407 -36.29 7.65 -43.57
N ASP A 408 -35.96 8.30 -44.69
CA ASP A 408 -34.92 7.80 -45.60
C ASP A 408 -33.54 7.79 -44.93
N ARG A 409 -33.24 8.81 -44.11
CA ARG A 409 -32.04 8.81 -43.26
C ARG A 409 -32.09 7.71 -42.20
N ALA A 410 -33.24 7.46 -41.59
CA ALA A 410 -33.42 6.36 -40.64
C ALA A 410 -33.20 4.99 -41.30
N GLN A 411 -33.67 4.81 -42.54
CA GLN A 411 -33.44 3.58 -43.31
C GLN A 411 -31.96 3.38 -43.62
N LYS A 412 -31.27 4.44 -44.08
CA LYS A 412 -29.82 4.39 -44.31
C LYS A 412 -29.05 4.06 -43.03
N ALA A 413 -29.45 4.61 -41.89
CA ALA A 413 -28.84 4.31 -40.60
C ALA A 413 -29.03 2.83 -40.22
N LEU A 414 -30.23 2.29 -40.45
CA LEU A 414 -30.54 0.87 -40.23
C LEU A 414 -29.68 -0.03 -41.12
N ASP A 415 -29.59 0.28 -42.41
CA ASP A 415 -28.78 -0.46 -43.39
C ASP A 415 -27.27 -0.39 -43.07
N SER A 416 -26.81 0.69 -42.44
CA SER A 416 -25.43 0.84 -41.95
C SER A 416 -25.14 0.17 -40.61
N GLY A 417 -26.16 -0.38 -39.93
CA GLY A 417 -26.02 -1.01 -38.61
C GLY A 417 -26.07 -0.05 -37.41
N ASP A 418 -26.43 1.23 -37.61
CA ASP A 418 -26.66 2.19 -36.52
C ASP A 418 -28.13 2.15 -36.08
N HIS A 419 -28.46 1.10 -35.32
CA HIS A 419 -29.82 0.84 -34.86
C HIS A 419 -30.35 1.93 -33.91
N ALA A 420 -29.47 2.56 -33.12
CA ALA A 420 -29.87 3.62 -32.19
C ALA A 420 -30.29 4.88 -32.93
N GLN A 421 -29.51 5.30 -33.94
CA GLN A 421 -29.85 6.44 -34.78
C GLN A 421 -31.11 6.17 -35.61
N ALA A 422 -31.23 4.97 -36.20
CA ALA A 422 -32.41 4.57 -36.96
C ALA A 422 -33.70 4.67 -36.11
N LYS A 423 -33.67 4.11 -34.89
CA LYS A 423 -34.79 4.17 -33.94
C LYS A 423 -35.12 5.62 -33.57
N GLY A 424 -34.13 6.41 -33.17
CA GLY A 424 -34.33 7.79 -32.72
C GLY A 424 -34.94 8.69 -33.80
N LEU A 425 -34.51 8.53 -35.06
CA LEU A 425 -35.09 9.24 -36.20
C LEU A 425 -36.54 8.81 -36.46
N ALA A 426 -36.82 7.50 -36.44
CA ALA A 426 -38.17 6.97 -36.65
C ALA A 426 -39.16 7.40 -35.55
N GLU A 427 -38.77 7.30 -34.27
CA GLU A 427 -39.60 7.75 -33.15
C GLU A 427 -39.78 9.27 -33.12
N GLY A 428 -38.79 10.02 -33.57
CA GLY A 428 -38.90 11.47 -33.75
C GLY A 428 -39.95 11.83 -34.80
N VAL A 429 -39.98 11.12 -35.92
CA VAL A 429 -41.01 11.31 -36.97
C VAL A 429 -42.39 10.93 -36.45
N SER A 430 -42.52 9.79 -35.74
CA SER A 430 -43.78 9.36 -35.14
C SER A 430 -44.36 10.42 -34.18
N ARG A 431 -43.53 10.96 -33.27
CA ARG A 431 -43.94 12.00 -32.32
C ARG A 431 -44.39 13.28 -33.01
N GLU A 432 -43.68 13.71 -34.04
CA GLU A 432 -44.03 14.91 -34.81
C GLU A 432 -45.35 14.73 -35.57
N ILE A 433 -45.60 13.54 -36.15
CA ILE A 433 -46.89 13.23 -36.78
C ILE A 433 -48.03 13.30 -35.78
N VAL A 434 -47.84 12.74 -34.57
CA VAL A 434 -48.87 12.80 -33.51
C VAL A 434 -49.14 14.24 -33.09
N ALA A 435 -48.09 15.02 -32.82
CA ALA A 435 -48.22 16.42 -32.43
C ALA A 435 -48.93 17.27 -33.50
N GLU A 436 -48.59 17.08 -34.78
CA GLU A 436 -49.26 17.75 -35.90
C GLU A 436 -50.73 17.33 -36.04
N ARG A 437 -51.08 16.07 -35.74
CA ARG A 437 -52.49 15.62 -35.76
C ARG A 437 -53.31 16.18 -34.61
N GLU A 438 -52.78 16.16 -33.39
CA GLU A 438 -53.44 16.73 -32.22
C GLU A 438 -53.68 18.24 -32.44
N ALA A 439 -52.63 18.96 -32.86
CA ALA A 439 -52.74 20.37 -33.20
C ALA A 439 -53.74 20.65 -34.33
N MET A 440 -53.81 19.77 -35.34
CA MET A 440 -54.81 19.88 -36.42
C MET A 440 -56.24 19.77 -35.88
N GLU A 441 -56.51 18.83 -34.99
CA GLU A 441 -57.84 18.64 -34.40
C GLU A 441 -58.26 19.86 -33.57
N ASP A 442 -57.36 20.39 -32.76
CA ASP A 442 -57.59 21.57 -31.92
C ASP A 442 -57.83 22.83 -32.74
N VAL A 443 -56.96 23.13 -33.71
CA VAL A 443 -57.10 24.29 -34.59
C VAL A 443 -58.37 24.19 -35.40
N ARG A 444 -58.67 23.03 -36.00
CA ARG A 444 -59.93 22.86 -36.75
C ARG A 444 -61.16 23.02 -35.87
N ARG A 445 -61.11 22.54 -34.62
CA ARG A 445 -62.20 22.72 -33.66
C ARG A 445 -62.42 24.20 -33.36
N ALA A 446 -61.36 24.95 -33.08
CA ALA A 446 -61.45 26.38 -32.80
C ALA A 446 -61.93 27.17 -34.02
N LEU A 447 -61.39 26.90 -35.22
CA LEU A 447 -61.82 27.56 -36.45
C LEU A 447 -63.30 27.27 -36.80
N ARG A 448 -63.83 26.08 -36.48
CA ARG A 448 -65.28 25.82 -36.60
C ARG A 448 -66.12 26.68 -35.66
N GLN A 449 -65.58 27.03 -34.49
CA GLN A 449 -66.23 27.87 -33.49
C GLN A 449 -65.82 29.35 -33.61
N LYS A 450 -65.20 29.75 -34.73
CA LYS A 450 -64.64 31.10 -34.88
C LYS A 450 -65.66 32.23 -34.73
N VAL A 451 -66.93 31.97 -35.02
CA VAL A 451 -68.00 32.97 -34.79
C VAL A 451 -68.09 33.35 -33.32
N HIS A 452 -67.92 32.39 -32.39
CA HIS A 452 -67.91 32.67 -30.95
C HIS A 452 -66.67 33.44 -30.51
N LEU A 453 -65.52 33.18 -31.14
CA LEU A 453 -64.32 33.99 -30.93
C LEU A 453 -64.59 35.42 -31.39
N ILE A 454 -65.03 35.60 -32.62
CA ILE A 454 -65.31 36.93 -33.23
C ILE A 454 -66.30 37.75 -32.40
N THR A 455 -67.31 37.13 -31.78
CA THR A 455 -68.26 37.86 -30.91
C THR A 455 -67.62 38.49 -29.67
N GLN A 456 -66.45 38.02 -29.22
CA GLN A 456 -65.78 38.57 -28.03
C GLN A 456 -65.16 39.95 -28.28
N TRP A 457 -64.74 40.23 -29.52
CA TRP A 457 -64.18 41.54 -29.90
C TRP A 457 -65.08 42.34 -30.85
N SER A 458 -66.26 41.80 -31.21
CA SER A 458 -67.20 42.50 -32.09
C SER A 458 -67.72 43.78 -31.42
N GLY A 459 -67.21 44.94 -31.87
CA GLY A 459 -67.57 46.25 -31.36
C GLY A 459 -66.47 46.97 -30.56
N ARG A 460 -65.30 46.35 -30.36
CA ARG A 460 -64.12 47.01 -29.79
C ARG A 460 -63.35 47.77 -30.88
N ASP A 461 -62.57 48.78 -30.48
CA ASP A 461 -61.73 49.57 -31.41
C ASP A 461 -60.55 48.75 -31.96
N ASP A 462 -60.07 47.75 -31.21
CA ASP A 462 -58.96 46.85 -31.55
C ASP A 462 -59.38 45.62 -32.38
N ALA A 463 -60.65 45.57 -32.83
CA ALA A 463 -61.19 44.43 -33.59
C ALA A 463 -60.35 44.05 -34.82
N SER A 464 -59.77 45.04 -35.51
CA SER A 464 -58.93 44.82 -36.70
C SER A 464 -57.65 44.04 -36.39
N ASP A 465 -57.08 44.20 -35.19
CA ASP A 465 -55.86 43.52 -34.79
C ASP A 465 -56.15 42.04 -34.49
N TRP A 466 -57.28 41.75 -33.84
CA TRP A 466 -57.75 40.39 -33.59
C TRP A 466 -58.12 39.65 -34.88
N ASP A 467 -58.77 40.34 -35.82
CA ASP A 467 -59.07 39.78 -37.14
C ASP A 467 -57.78 39.43 -37.90
N THR A 468 -56.75 40.27 -37.83
CA THR A 468 -55.44 40.01 -38.45
C THR A 468 -54.78 38.76 -37.87
N ARG A 469 -54.81 38.59 -36.54
CA ARG A 469 -54.27 37.40 -35.86
C ARG A 469 -55.06 36.13 -36.22
N LEU A 470 -56.38 36.23 -36.34
CA LEU A 470 -57.22 35.11 -36.78
C LEU A 470 -56.91 34.69 -38.23
N VAL A 471 -56.69 35.66 -39.12
CA VAL A 471 -56.27 35.39 -40.51
C VAL A 471 -54.91 34.72 -40.56
N GLU A 472 -53.95 35.13 -39.71
CA GLU A 472 -52.65 34.46 -39.61
C GLU A 472 -52.79 32.99 -39.19
N ILE A 473 -53.66 32.68 -38.22
CA ILE A 473 -53.96 31.30 -37.82
C ILE A 473 -54.58 30.50 -38.98
N GLU A 474 -55.51 31.10 -39.73
CA GLU A 474 -56.12 30.47 -40.92
C GLU A 474 -55.08 30.20 -42.00
N GLU A 475 -54.17 31.14 -42.28
CA GLU A 475 -53.10 30.97 -43.26
C GLU A 475 -52.16 29.82 -42.87
N GLN A 476 -51.75 29.72 -41.60
CA GLN A 476 -50.89 28.63 -41.14
C GLN A 476 -51.60 27.27 -41.17
N ALA A 477 -52.91 27.24 -40.88
CA ALA A 477 -53.74 26.05 -41.03
C ALA A 477 -53.86 25.62 -42.51
N ASP A 478 -54.02 26.56 -43.44
CA ASP A 478 -54.06 26.31 -44.88
C ASP A 478 -52.71 25.80 -45.42
N GLN A 479 -51.60 26.32 -44.88
CA GLN A 479 -50.25 25.82 -45.14
C GLN A 479 -49.95 24.47 -44.48
N LYS A 480 -50.90 23.91 -43.70
CA LYS A 480 -50.79 22.62 -42.99
C LYS A 480 -49.68 22.58 -41.94
N GLN A 481 -49.36 23.73 -41.35
CA GLN A 481 -48.43 23.86 -40.24
C GLN A 481 -49.23 23.93 -38.94
N TRP A 482 -49.76 22.78 -38.50
CA TRP A 482 -50.78 22.76 -37.47
C TRP A 482 -50.23 23.08 -36.10
N THR A 483 -49.02 22.60 -35.78
CA THR A 483 -48.37 22.95 -34.51
C THR A 483 -48.14 24.46 -34.40
N HIS A 484 -47.74 25.12 -35.48
CA HIS A 484 -47.58 26.57 -35.50
C HIS A 484 -48.93 27.30 -35.35
N ALA A 485 -49.95 26.89 -36.13
CA ALA A 485 -51.29 27.45 -36.01
C ALA A 485 -51.88 27.27 -34.60
N ALA A 486 -51.63 26.13 -33.94
CA ALA A 486 -52.07 25.87 -32.57
C ALA A 486 -51.38 26.80 -31.55
N THR A 487 -50.09 27.09 -31.72
CA THR A 487 -49.39 28.05 -30.85
C THR A 487 -49.91 29.48 -30.99
N LEU A 488 -50.24 29.90 -32.22
CA LEU A 488 -50.83 31.21 -32.47
C LEU A 488 -52.25 31.31 -31.88
N LEU A 489 -53.04 30.24 -32.04
CA LEU A 489 -54.38 30.13 -31.46
C LEU A 489 -54.35 30.19 -29.93
N ASP A 490 -53.52 29.38 -29.26
CA ASP A 490 -53.37 29.37 -27.81
C ASP A 490 -52.97 30.74 -27.28
N ARG A 491 -52.02 31.42 -27.95
CA ARG A 491 -51.64 32.79 -27.63
C ARG A 491 -52.81 33.76 -27.77
N MET A 492 -53.52 33.71 -28.89
CA MET A 492 -54.68 34.58 -29.12
C MET A 492 -55.76 34.37 -28.06
N THR A 493 -56.07 33.12 -27.71
CA THR A 493 -57.07 32.81 -26.68
C THR A 493 -56.65 33.29 -25.29
N ARG A 494 -55.37 33.16 -24.93
CA ARG A 494 -54.86 33.66 -23.65
C ARG A 494 -54.92 35.17 -23.55
N ASP A 495 -54.53 35.86 -24.63
CA ASP A 495 -54.60 37.32 -24.67
C ASP A 495 -56.08 37.77 -24.56
N LEU A 496 -57.00 37.14 -25.31
CA LEU A 496 -58.45 37.41 -25.22
C LEU A 496 -59.03 37.16 -23.83
N ASP A 497 -58.66 36.06 -23.17
CA ASP A 497 -59.10 35.76 -21.80
C ASP A 497 -58.58 36.80 -20.79
N SER A 498 -57.36 37.33 -21.01
CA SER A 498 -56.80 38.37 -20.15
C SER A 498 -57.51 39.72 -20.31
N GLU A 499 -57.81 40.10 -21.55
CA GLU A 499 -58.57 41.29 -21.90
C GLU A 499 -60.03 41.20 -21.42
N GLY A 500 -60.63 40.00 -21.50
CA GLY A 500 -61.97 39.75 -20.98
C GLY A 500 -62.05 39.99 -19.48
N LYS A 501 -61.08 39.49 -18.70
CA LYS A 501 -61.02 39.74 -17.25
C LYS A 501 -60.84 41.22 -16.92
N ALA A 502 -59.96 41.92 -17.63
CA ALA A 502 -59.77 43.36 -17.44
C ALA A 502 -61.07 44.13 -17.73
N SER A 503 -61.82 43.71 -18.76
CA SER A 503 -63.13 44.30 -19.07
C SER A 503 -64.16 44.03 -17.97
N ASP A 504 -64.22 42.81 -17.43
CA ASP A 504 -65.11 42.46 -16.33
C ASP A 504 -64.81 43.30 -15.07
N GLU A 505 -63.53 43.48 -14.73
CA GLU A 505 -63.07 44.33 -13.62
C GLU A 505 -63.50 45.80 -13.80
N VAL A 506 -63.33 46.35 -15.02
CA VAL A 506 -63.80 47.69 -15.37
C VAL A 506 -65.31 47.79 -15.21
N SER A 507 -66.06 46.79 -15.66
CA SER A 507 -67.53 46.79 -15.56
C SER A 507 -68.00 46.84 -14.10
N GLU A 508 -67.40 46.03 -13.22
CA GLU A 508 -67.71 46.03 -11.79
C GLU A 508 -67.42 47.39 -11.14
N LEU A 509 -66.24 47.97 -11.42
CA LEU A 509 -65.85 49.28 -10.89
C LEU A 509 -66.75 50.41 -11.41
N LEU A 510 -67.13 50.34 -12.68
CA LEU A 510 -67.99 51.31 -13.33
C LEU A 510 -69.40 51.29 -12.75
N ASP A 511 -69.95 50.11 -12.45
CA ASP A 511 -71.25 49.97 -11.78
C ASP A 511 -71.20 50.44 -10.31
N PHE A 512 -70.08 50.19 -9.61
CA PHE A 512 -69.84 50.73 -8.28
C PHE A 512 -69.83 52.26 -8.28
N ILE A 513 -69.00 52.88 -9.14
CA ILE A 513 -68.88 54.34 -9.24
C ILE A 513 -70.20 54.98 -9.66
N LYS A 514 -70.96 54.39 -10.59
CA LYS A 514 -72.30 54.88 -10.96
C LYS A 514 -73.25 54.89 -9.75
N THR A 515 -73.23 53.84 -8.95
CA THR A 515 -74.10 53.72 -7.76
C THR A 515 -73.73 54.77 -6.71
N GLU A 516 -72.43 54.91 -6.43
CA GLU A 516 -71.90 55.91 -5.51
C GLU A 516 -72.17 57.34 -6.00
N TRP A 517 -72.03 57.58 -7.32
CA TRP A 517 -72.31 58.87 -7.92
C TRP A 517 -73.79 59.25 -7.79
N ASN A 518 -74.70 58.31 -8.04
CA ASN A 518 -76.14 58.56 -7.87
C ASN A 518 -76.49 58.98 -6.43
N SER A 519 -75.88 58.32 -5.43
CA SER A 519 -76.05 58.69 -4.03
C SER A 519 -75.49 60.09 -3.74
N LEU A 520 -74.24 60.35 -4.14
CA LEU A 520 -73.56 61.64 -3.91
C LEU A 520 -74.25 62.79 -4.64
N ARG A 521 -74.71 62.57 -5.87
CA ARG A 521 -75.46 63.53 -6.67
C ARG A 521 -76.72 64.03 -5.94
N ASN A 522 -77.46 63.12 -5.31
CA ASN A 522 -78.64 63.46 -4.50
C ASN A 522 -78.26 64.30 -3.27
N GLN A 523 -77.13 64.00 -2.63
CA GLN A 523 -76.64 64.79 -1.49
C GLN A 523 -76.17 66.18 -1.92
N CYS A 524 -75.48 66.30 -3.06
CA CYS A 524 -75.12 67.60 -3.66
C CYS A 524 -76.36 68.47 -3.94
N ASP A 525 -77.44 67.87 -4.44
CA ASP A 525 -78.71 68.58 -4.68
C ASP A 525 -79.32 69.10 -3.35
N THR A 526 -79.21 68.32 -2.27
CA THR A 526 -79.64 68.72 -0.91
C THR A 526 -78.76 69.85 -0.34
N ALA A 527 -77.45 69.81 -0.58
CA ALA A 527 -76.48 70.83 -0.17
C ALA A 527 -76.49 72.10 -1.07
N SER A 528 -77.42 72.22 -2.01
CA SER A 528 -77.54 73.33 -2.97
C SER A 528 -76.32 73.52 -3.91
N ILE A 529 -75.54 72.47 -4.15
CA ILE A 529 -74.46 72.46 -5.15
C ILE A 529 -75.08 72.28 -6.54
N LYS A 530 -75.03 73.35 -7.36
CA LYS A 530 -75.71 73.39 -8.66
C LYS A 530 -75.10 72.40 -9.67
N PRO A 531 -75.88 71.93 -10.67
CA PRO A 531 -75.36 71.13 -11.78
C PRO A 531 -74.27 71.80 -12.62
N THR A 532 -74.12 73.12 -12.53
CA THR A 532 -73.05 73.89 -13.19
C THR A 532 -71.73 73.90 -12.40
N ASP A 533 -71.67 73.24 -11.25
CA ASP A 533 -70.43 73.10 -10.47
C ASP A 533 -69.40 72.29 -11.26
N GLU A 534 -68.16 72.78 -11.27
CA GLU A 534 -67.06 72.20 -12.07
C GLU A 534 -66.79 70.75 -11.70
N GLU A 535 -66.74 70.43 -10.40
CA GLU A 535 -66.44 69.06 -9.93
C GLU A 535 -67.58 68.08 -10.25
N ARG A 536 -68.84 68.55 -10.24
CA ARG A 536 -70.01 67.74 -10.64
C ARG A 536 -70.01 67.44 -12.13
N ARG A 537 -69.71 68.45 -12.96
CA ARG A 537 -69.59 68.27 -14.40
C ARG A 537 -68.43 67.34 -14.76
N SER A 538 -67.26 67.54 -14.15
CA SER A 538 -66.08 66.70 -14.39
C SER A 538 -66.31 65.25 -13.95
N THR A 539 -67.09 65.01 -12.89
CA THR A 539 -67.48 63.64 -12.51
C THR A 539 -68.36 62.99 -13.57
N GLU A 540 -69.40 63.68 -14.06
CA GLU A 540 -70.28 63.15 -15.12
C GLU A 540 -69.54 62.93 -16.45
N GLU A 541 -68.62 63.83 -16.78
CA GLU A 541 -67.76 63.73 -17.96
C GLU A 541 -66.80 62.53 -17.86
N SER A 542 -66.10 62.36 -16.74
CA SER A 542 -65.20 61.22 -16.52
C SER A 542 -65.96 59.88 -16.50
N ILE A 543 -67.16 59.80 -15.91
CA ILE A 543 -68.00 58.60 -15.99
C ILE A 543 -68.45 58.34 -17.44
N GLY A 544 -68.77 59.40 -18.20
CA GLY A 544 -69.09 59.30 -19.62
C GLY A 544 -67.92 58.74 -20.44
N LEU A 545 -66.71 59.28 -20.24
CA LEU A 545 -65.49 58.81 -20.87
C LEU A 545 -65.17 57.37 -20.49
N ALA A 546 -65.35 56.98 -19.22
CA ALA A 546 -65.18 55.60 -18.78
C ALA A 546 -66.16 54.63 -19.47
N ILE A 547 -67.42 55.04 -19.66
CA ILE A 547 -68.42 54.23 -20.39
C ILE A 547 -68.04 54.08 -21.87
N GLU A 548 -67.55 55.13 -22.51
CA GLU A 548 -67.12 55.09 -23.90
C GLU A 548 -65.86 54.24 -24.08
N ALA A 549 -64.85 54.42 -23.22
CA ALA A 549 -63.62 53.64 -23.22
C ALA A 549 -63.89 52.15 -22.93
N HIS A 550 -64.77 51.84 -21.98
CA HIS A 550 -65.16 50.45 -21.68
C HIS A 550 -65.87 49.78 -22.87
N LYS A 551 -66.82 50.48 -23.52
CA LYS A 551 -67.48 49.97 -24.74
C LYS A 551 -66.52 49.77 -25.91
N ALA A 552 -65.51 50.62 -26.01
CA ALA A 552 -64.45 50.53 -27.01
C ALA A 552 -63.42 49.41 -26.72
N GLY A 553 -63.51 48.74 -25.57
CA GLY A 553 -62.56 47.70 -25.16
C GLY A 553 -61.22 48.24 -24.69
N ARG A 554 -61.13 49.52 -24.32
CA ARG A 554 -59.93 50.19 -23.81
C ARG A 554 -59.97 50.19 -22.28
N ALA A 555 -59.64 49.03 -21.69
CA ALA A 555 -59.77 48.80 -20.24
C ALA A 555 -58.92 49.78 -19.41
N ASP A 556 -57.66 50.01 -19.80
CA ASP A 556 -56.77 50.93 -19.09
C ASP A 556 -57.29 52.37 -19.08
N GLU A 557 -57.72 52.89 -20.23
CA GLU A 557 -58.30 54.23 -20.34
C GLU A 557 -59.60 54.36 -19.54
N ALA A 558 -60.41 53.29 -19.48
CA ALA A 558 -61.61 53.26 -18.66
C ALA A 558 -61.27 53.30 -17.16
N LEU A 559 -60.27 52.53 -16.70
CA LEU A 559 -59.80 52.57 -15.31
C LEU A 559 -59.24 53.93 -14.92
N GLU A 560 -58.47 54.58 -15.80
CA GLU A 560 -57.97 55.94 -15.56
C GLU A 560 -59.11 56.95 -15.42
N ALA A 561 -60.09 56.91 -16.33
CA ALA A 561 -61.27 57.77 -16.28
C ALA A 561 -62.13 57.52 -15.02
N LEU A 562 -62.27 56.26 -14.58
CA LEU A 562 -62.93 55.91 -13.33
C LEU A 562 -62.17 56.43 -12.11
N GLY A 563 -60.83 56.35 -12.10
CA GLY A 563 -60.00 56.93 -11.05
C GLY A 563 -60.12 58.45 -10.95
N LEU A 564 -60.23 59.15 -12.10
CA LEU A 564 -60.51 60.58 -12.14
C LEU A 564 -61.91 60.90 -11.60
N ALA A 565 -62.93 60.10 -11.97
CA ALA A 565 -64.29 60.25 -11.46
C ALA A 565 -64.34 60.12 -9.93
N ASP A 566 -63.69 59.09 -9.36
CA ASP A 566 -63.61 58.91 -7.91
C ASP A 566 -62.91 60.09 -7.21
N GLY A 567 -61.81 60.59 -7.81
CA GLY A 567 -61.10 61.76 -7.30
C GLY A 567 -61.97 63.03 -7.23
N PHE A 568 -62.80 63.28 -8.25
CA PHE A 568 -63.76 64.39 -8.24
C PHE A 568 -64.92 64.14 -7.26
N MET A 569 -65.42 62.91 -7.17
CA MET A 569 -66.44 62.51 -6.20
C MET A 569 -65.98 62.71 -4.76
N GLU A 570 -64.74 62.37 -4.43
CA GLU A 570 -64.17 62.58 -3.10
C GLU A 570 -64.08 64.07 -2.74
N ARG A 571 -63.74 64.94 -3.69
CA ARG A 571 -63.76 66.40 -3.47
C ARG A 571 -65.18 66.92 -3.23
N LEU A 572 -66.18 66.37 -3.93
CA LEU A 572 -67.59 66.69 -3.70
C LEU A 572 -68.08 66.19 -2.34
N ARG A 573 -67.70 64.98 -1.91
CA ARG A 573 -68.02 64.42 -0.58
C ARG A 573 -67.53 65.29 0.57
N ARG A 574 -66.40 65.97 0.39
CA ARG A 574 -65.86 66.91 1.41
C ARG A 574 -66.62 68.24 1.49
N ARG A 575 -67.42 68.56 0.47
CA ARG A 575 -68.15 69.83 0.34
C ARG A 575 -69.62 69.72 0.72
N VAL A 576 -70.19 68.53 0.53
CA VAL A 576 -71.52 68.11 1.01
C VAL A 576 -71.45 67.86 2.52
#